data_AF-A0A933VP67-F1
#
_entry.id   AF-A0A933VP67-F1
#
_cell.length_a   1.000
_cell.length_b   1.000
_cell.length_c   1.000
_cell.angle_alpha   90.00
_cell.angle_beta   90.00
_cell.angle_gamma   90.00
#
_symmetry.space_group_name_H-M   'P 1'
#
loop_
_entity.id
_entity.type
_entity.pdbx_description
1 polymer ?
#
loop_
_entity_poly.entity_id
_entity_poly.type
_entity_poly.pdbx_seq_one_letter_code
_entity_poly.pdbx_strand_id
1 'polypeptide(L)'
;MRNFGYVTVASTLHDPPTVDRVTAGVRAALAVDGGVRLDSVEAMPELPVAILVATGGTEAAIVEHVGRRRTVAAFEPVLLLAHPVHNSLPAALEALARVRADGGRGR
;
A
#
# COMPACT_ATOMS: atom_id res chain seq x y z
N MET A 1 -17.09 -0.49 -14.61
CA MET A 1 -15.93 0.14 -13.97
C MET A 1 -14.97 -0.96 -13.56
N ARG A 2 -13.65 -0.78 -13.72
CA ARG A 2 -12.66 -1.76 -13.24
C ARG A 2 -12.33 -1.39 -11.79
N ASN A 3 -12.69 -2.27 -10.85
CA ASN A 3 -12.42 -2.07 -9.44
C ASN A 3 -10.98 -2.50 -9.12
N PHE A 4 -10.44 -1.99 -8.02
CA PHE A 4 -9.16 -2.41 -7.45
C PHE A 4 -9.27 -2.48 -5.92
N GLY A 5 -8.47 -3.33 -5.30
CA GLY A 5 -8.35 -3.41 -3.85
C GLY A 5 -7.28 -2.47 -3.33
N TYR A 6 -7.44 -1.97 -2.10
CA TYR A 6 -6.36 -1.29 -1.40
C TYR A 6 -6.27 -1.68 0.07
N VAL A 7 -5.03 -1.80 0.56
CA VAL A 7 -4.73 -1.89 2.00
C VAL A 7 -4.09 -0.59 2.47
N THR A 8 -4.24 -0.24 3.73
CA THR A 8 -3.54 0.90 4.35
C THR A 8 -2.49 0.39 5.31
N VAL A 9 -1.26 0.88 5.18
CA VAL A 9 -0.13 0.52 6.06
C VAL A 9 0.28 1.74 6.85
N ALA A 10 0.39 1.59 8.17
CA ALA A 10 0.82 2.64 9.08
C ALA A 10 1.76 2.04 10.14
N SER A 11 2.67 2.86 10.65
CA SER A 11 3.55 2.49 11.75
C SER A 11 2.73 2.39 13.04
N THR A 12 3.09 1.42 13.88
CA THR A 12 2.50 1.22 15.21
C THR A 12 2.79 2.36 16.19
N LEU A 13 3.72 3.26 15.84
CA LEU A 13 4.07 4.45 16.63
C LEU A 13 3.03 5.58 16.51
N HIS A 14 2.16 5.54 15.49
CA HIS A 14 1.10 6.51 15.32
C HIS A 14 -0.22 5.98 15.89
N ASP A 15 -1.00 6.86 16.53
CA ASP A 15 -2.33 6.50 17.00
C ASP A 15 -3.29 6.30 15.79
N PRO A 16 -4.19 5.29 15.83
CA PRO A 16 -5.10 5.02 14.73
C PRO A 16 -5.96 6.22 14.28
N PRO A 17 -6.49 7.08 15.19
CA PRO A 17 -7.24 8.28 14.80
C PRO A 17 -6.42 9.28 13.97
N THR A 18 -5.13 9.45 14.25
CA THR A 18 -4.25 10.31 13.46
C THR A 18 -4.02 9.73 12.06
N VAL A 19 -3.72 8.44 11.96
CA VAL A 19 -3.59 7.73 10.66
C VAL A 19 -4.86 7.89 9.83
N ASP A 20 -6.02 7.76 10.47
CA ASP A 20 -7.31 7.90 9.80
C ASP A 20 -7.55 9.31 9.27
N ARG A 21 -7.26 10.35 10.05
CA ARG A 21 -7.43 11.73 9.60
C ARG A 21 -6.50 12.07 8.43
N VAL A 22 -5.24 11.64 8.51
CA VAL A 22 -4.22 11.91 7.50
C VAL A 22 -4.57 11.27 6.16
N THR A 23 -5.10 10.05 6.19
CA THR A 23 -5.42 9.29 4.98
C THR A 23 -6.85 9.49 4.48
N ALA A 24 -7.72 10.17 5.24
CA ALA A 24 -9.14 10.34 4.93
C ALA A 24 -9.40 10.86 3.50
N GLY A 25 -8.70 11.93 3.10
CA GLY A 25 -8.85 12.52 1.76
C GLY A 25 -8.44 11.56 0.64
N VAL A 26 -7.34 10.83 0.83
CA VAL A 26 -6.88 9.84 -0.15
C VAL A 26 -7.86 8.68 -0.26
N ARG A 27 -8.35 8.15 0.87
CA ARG A 27 -9.33 7.06 0.88
C ARG A 27 -10.64 7.46 0.24
N ALA A 28 -11.09 8.69 0.45
CA ALA A 28 -12.28 9.23 -0.20
C ALA A 28 -12.10 9.28 -1.74
N ALA A 29 -10.94 9.73 -2.21
CA ALA A 29 -10.62 9.72 -3.65
C ALA A 29 -10.58 8.29 -4.22
N LEU A 30 -9.91 7.36 -3.53
CA LEU A 30 -9.89 5.95 -3.95
C LEU A 30 -11.29 5.35 -4.05
N ALA A 31 -12.17 5.63 -3.09
CA ALA A 31 -13.55 5.14 -3.14
C ALA A 31 -14.31 5.66 -4.37
N VAL A 32 -14.13 6.94 -4.73
CA VAL A 32 -14.71 7.54 -5.95
C VAL A 32 -14.20 6.84 -7.21
N ASP A 33 -12.92 6.46 -7.23
CA ASP A 33 -12.26 5.80 -8.36
C ASP A 33 -12.52 4.29 -8.44
N GLY A 34 -13.33 3.72 -7.54
CA GLY A 34 -13.67 2.28 -7.52
C GLY A 34 -12.73 1.42 -6.67
N GLY A 35 -11.99 2.04 -5.76
CA GLY A 35 -11.14 1.39 -4.77
C GLY A 35 -11.95 0.76 -3.65
N VAL A 36 -11.68 -0.52 -3.38
CA VAL A 36 -12.30 -1.31 -2.32
C VAL A 36 -11.27 -1.54 -1.21
N ARG A 37 -11.61 -1.15 0.02
CA ARG A 37 -10.74 -1.44 1.17
C ARG A 37 -10.67 -2.95 1.39
N LEU A 38 -9.46 -3.49 1.44
CA LEU A 38 -9.20 -4.88 1.78
C LEU A 38 -8.65 -5.00 3.19
N ASP A 39 -8.96 -6.11 3.86
CA ASP A 39 -8.34 -6.47 5.14
C ASP A 39 -6.94 -7.05 4.95
N SER A 40 -6.67 -7.64 3.79
CA SER A 40 -5.36 -8.16 3.41
C SER A 40 -5.15 -8.09 1.89
N VAL A 41 -3.89 -8.12 1.45
CA VAL A 41 -3.56 -8.01 0.01
C VAL A 41 -3.92 -9.28 -0.78
N GLU A 42 -4.26 -10.37 -0.10
CA GLU A 42 -4.65 -11.64 -0.72
C GLU A 42 -6.17 -11.85 -0.73
N ALA A 43 -6.94 -10.97 -0.07
CA ALA A 43 -8.38 -11.17 0.14
C ALA A 43 -9.20 -11.26 -1.16
N MET A 44 -8.79 -10.52 -2.19
CA MET A 44 -9.40 -10.53 -3.53
C MET A 44 -8.30 -10.69 -4.59
N PRO A 45 -7.87 -11.94 -4.90
CA PRO A 45 -6.80 -12.21 -5.86
C PRO A 45 -7.09 -11.73 -7.29
N GLU A 46 -8.35 -11.57 -7.64
CA GLU A 46 -8.81 -11.13 -8.96
C GLU A 46 -8.75 -9.61 -9.18
N LEU A 47 -8.62 -8.83 -8.10
CA LEU A 47 -8.53 -7.37 -8.17
C LEU A 47 -7.07 -6.91 -8.08
N PRO A 48 -6.64 -5.96 -8.93
CA PRO A 48 -5.39 -5.22 -8.73
C PRO A 48 -5.30 -4.61 -7.35
N VAL A 49 -4.10 -4.58 -6.76
CA VAL A 49 -3.90 -4.08 -5.39
C VAL A 49 -3.02 -2.84 -5.35
N ALA A 50 -3.50 -1.84 -4.62
CA ALA A 50 -2.73 -0.70 -4.16
C ALA A 50 -2.42 -0.79 -2.65
N ILE A 51 -1.31 -0.23 -2.23
CA ILE A 51 -0.92 -0.07 -0.83
C ILE A 51 -0.88 1.43 -0.55
N LEU A 52 -1.82 1.91 0.28
CA LEU A 52 -1.80 3.26 0.80
C LEU A 52 -0.79 3.35 1.95
N VAL A 53 0.33 4.02 1.69
CA VAL A 53 1.38 4.24 2.69
C VAL A 53 0.98 5.44 3.54
N ALA A 54 0.48 5.19 4.75
CA ALA A 54 -0.03 6.25 5.62
C ALA A 54 1.09 7.00 6.36
N THR A 55 2.17 6.31 6.71
CA THR A 55 3.26 6.87 7.51
C THR A 55 4.61 6.23 7.17
N GLY A 56 5.69 6.87 7.59
CA GLY A 56 7.04 6.31 7.59
C GLY A 56 7.20 5.17 8.60
N GLY A 57 8.32 4.43 8.51
CA GLY A 57 8.57 3.28 9.39
C GLY A 57 7.70 2.07 9.05
N THR A 58 7.23 1.99 7.80
CA THR A 58 6.32 0.97 7.28
C THR A 58 6.95 0.10 6.19
N GLU A 59 8.24 0.30 5.92
CA GLU A 59 8.97 -0.28 4.80
C GLU A 59 8.91 -1.82 4.83
N ALA A 60 9.16 -2.40 6.01
CA ALA A 60 9.10 -3.85 6.21
C ALA A 60 7.69 -4.42 5.93
N ALA A 61 6.64 -3.74 6.42
CA ALA A 61 5.26 -4.15 6.18
C ALA A 61 4.87 -4.03 4.70
N ILE A 62 5.32 -2.98 4.00
CA ILE A 62 5.11 -2.83 2.55
C ILE A 62 5.76 -3.99 1.80
N VAL A 63 7.02 -4.32 2.10
CA VAL A 63 7.76 -5.42 1.47
C VAL A 63 7.07 -6.77 1.75
N GLU A 64 6.61 -7.00 2.98
CA GLU A 64 5.85 -8.19 3.35
C GLU A 64 4.56 -8.30 2.52
N HIS A 65 3.77 -7.23 2.43
CA HIS A 65 2.56 -7.19 1.61
C HIS A 65 2.84 -7.47 0.13
N VAL A 66 3.90 -6.90 -0.44
CA VAL A 66 4.32 -7.21 -1.81
C VAL A 66 4.67 -8.69 -1.96
N GLY A 67 5.40 -9.27 -0.99
CA GLY A 67 5.73 -10.69 -0.95
C GLY A 67 4.49 -11.58 -0.91
N ARG A 68 3.53 -11.26 -0.03
CA ARG A 68 2.29 -12.03 0.07
C ARG A 68 1.40 -11.88 -1.16
N ARG A 69 1.31 -10.70 -1.76
CA ARG A 69 0.55 -10.53 -3.01
C ARG A 69 1.11 -11.40 -4.14
N ARG A 70 2.43 -11.52 -4.24
CA ARG A 70 3.09 -12.38 -5.25
C ARG A 70 2.74 -13.86 -5.13
N THR A 71 2.32 -14.35 -3.96
CA THR A 71 1.94 -15.77 -3.81
C THR A 71 0.59 -16.09 -4.45
N VAL A 72 -0.30 -15.08 -4.56
CA VAL A 72 -1.64 -15.21 -5.17
C VAL A 72 -1.73 -14.59 -6.56
N ALA A 73 -0.84 -13.65 -6.90
CA ALA A 73 -0.81 -12.94 -8.19
C ALA A 73 0.65 -12.61 -8.62
N ALA A 74 1.40 -13.63 -9.03
CA ALA A 74 2.86 -13.56 -9.22
C ALA A 74 3.38 -12.48 -10.19
N PHE A 75 2.61 -12.14 -11.23
CA PHE A 75 3.02 -11.18 -12.27
C PHE A 75 2.32 -9.82 -12.16
N GLU A 76 1.52 -9.61 -11.13
CA GLU A 76 0.76 -8.39 -10.98
C GLU A 76 1.59 -7.27 -10.34
N PRO A 77 1.56 -6.04 -10.89
CA PRO A 77 2.17 -4.90 -10.23
C PRO A 77 1.38 -4.50 -8.98
N VAL A 78 2.08 -4.24 -7.89
CA VAL A 78 1.53 -3.60 -6.69
C VAL A 78 1.79 -2.10 -6.78
N LEU A 79 0.74 -1.29 -6.63
CA LEU A 79 0.86 0.17 -6.65
C LEU A 79 1.11 0.72 -5.24
N LEU A 80 2.19 1.47 -5.02
CA LEU A 80 2.41 2.19 -3.77
C LEU A 80 1.84 3.61 -3.89
N LEU A 81 0.89 3.95 -3.03
CA LEU A 81 0.25 5.26 -2.98
C LEU A 81 0.82 6.05 -1.81
N ALA A 82 1.68 7.01 -2.13
CA ALA A 82 2.26 7.93 -1.16
C ALA A 82 1.53 9.27 -1.13
N HIS A 83 1.60 9.97 0.01
CA HIS A 83 1.07 11.32 0.21
C HIS A 83 2.12 12.24 0.86
N PRO A 84 1.96 13.58 0.84
CA PRO A 84 3.06 14.51 1.14
C PRO A 84 3.39 14.67 2.63
N VAL A 85 2.79 13.89 3.52
CA VAL A 85 2.90 14.04 4.97
C VAL A 85 3.29 12.72 5.64
N HIS A 86 3.69 12.79 6.91
CA HIS A 86 4.05 11.63 7.74
C HIS A 86 5.11 10.70 7.14
N ASN A 87 6.06 11.19 6.35
CA ASN A 87 7.13 10.40 5.73
C ASN A 87 6.62 9.23 4.85
N SER A 88 5.42 9.38 4.28
CA SER A 88 4.81 8.37 3.41
C SER A 88 5.62 8.11 2.13
N LEU A 89 6.05 9.16 1.42
CA LEU A 89 6.88 9.01 0.21
C LEU A 89 8.26 8.39 0.49
N PRO A 90 9.04 8.85 1.50
CA PRO A 90 10.27 8.17 1.90
C PRO A 90 10.08 6.66 2.12
N ALA A 91 9.09 6.24 2.90
CA ALA A 91 8.82 4.82 3.15
C ALA A 91 8.49 4.04 1.87
N ALA A 92 7.72 4.63 0.95
CA ALA A 92 7.44 4.00 -0.34
C ALA A 92 8.71 3.78 -1.18
N LEU A 93 9.62 4.77 -1.19
CA LEU A 93 10.88 4.68 -1.93
C LEU A 93 11.88 3.71 -1.28
N GLU A 94 11.96 3.68 0.05
CA GLU A 94 12.79 2.73 0.80
C GLU A 94 12.29 1.29 0.61
N ALA A 95 10.96 1.08 0.65
CA ALA A 95 10.37 -0.21 0.32
C ALA A 95 10.66 -0.62 -1.13
N LEU A 96 10.54 0.29 -2.10
CA LEU A 96 10.90 0.03 -3.50
C LEU A 96 12.39 -0.34 -3.63
N ALA A 97 13.28 0.35 -2.92
CA ALA A 97 14.69 0.04 -2.90
C ALA A 97 14.94 -1.37 -2.34
N ARG A 98 14.26 -1.75 -1.26
CA ARG A 98 14.33 -3.11 -0.70
C ARG A 98 13.81 -4.16 -1.69
N VAL A 99 12.65 -3.93 -2.31
CA VAL A 99 12.08 -4.84 -3.33
C VAL A 99 13.07 -5.06 -4.48
N ARG A 100 13.77 -4.01 -4.93
CA ARG A 100 14.81 -4.11 -5.97
C ARG A 100 16.03 -4.89 -5.48
N ALA A 101 16.48 -4.66 -4.25
CA ALA A 101 17.60 -5.39 -3.65
C ALA A 101 17.31 -6.90 -3.54
N ASP A 102 16.05 -7.27 -3.29
CA ASP A 102 15.59 -8.66 -3.20
C ASP A 102 15.29 -9.29 -4.58
N GLY A 103 15.73 -8.67 -5.67
CA GLY A 103 15.58 -9.18 -7.05
C GLY A 103 14.21 -8.87 -7.70
N GLY A 104 13.35 -8.10 -7.03
CA GLY A 104 12.11 -7.59 -7.59
C GLY A 104 12.30 -6.46 -8.59
N ARG A 105 11.21 -6.05 -9.25
CA ARG A 105 11.17 -4.93 -10.20
C ARG A 105 10.15 -3.89 -9.76
N GLY A 106 10.37 -2.64 -10.14
CA GLY A 106 9.47 -1.51 -9.86
C GLY A 106 10.11 -0.18 -10.26
N ARG A 107 9.31 0.88 -10.37
CA ARG A 107 9.75 2.23 -10.74
C ARG A 107 9.19 3.28 -9.81
#